data_AF-A0A6P2G0G2-F1
#
_entry.id   AF-A0A6P2G0G2-F1
#
_cell.length_a   1.000
_cell.length_b   1.000
_cell.length_c   1.000
_cell.angle_alpha   90.00
_cell.angle_beta   90.00
_cell.angle_gamma   90.00
#
_symmetry.space_group_name_H-M   'P 1'
#
loop_
_entity.id
_entity.type
_entity.pdbx_description
1 polymer ?
#
loop_
_entity_poly.entity_id
_entity_poly.type
_entity_poly.pdbx_seq_one_letter_code
_entity_poly.pdbx_strand_id
1 'polypeptide(L)'
;MAGLHGQAEFAAFYARGLARANGPTRLLEAVAAEAAQAAAHGPYGRFPVGPLSIEDAPGPVHAIGDAHRAVLGARLSAALVHAHLLVLHPRDAKAADLQALLDAGWSTTDIVTLSQLVAFLSFQIRVVAGLRALAARPASSVTA
;
A
#
# COMPACT_ATOMS: atom_id res chain seq x y z
N MET A 1 3.08 -1.90 0.59
CA MET A 1 2.01 -2.05 1.62
C MET A 1 2.49 -1.66 3.00
N ALA A 2 3.20 -2.50 3.76
CA ALA A 2 3.55 -2.19 5.15
C ALA A 2 4.36 -0.89 5.33
N GLY A 3 5.29 -0.59 4.41
CA GLY A 3 6.04 0.68 4.39
C GLY A 3 5.19 1.92 4.14
N LEU A 4 4.02 1.79 3.51
CA LEU A 4 3.12 2.91 3.19
C LEU A 4 2.33 3.41 4.40
N HIS A 5 2.22 2.60 5.44
CA HIS A 5 1.44 2.95 6.65
C HIS A 5 2.30 3.59 7.74
N GLY A 6 3.58 3.92 7.46
CA GLY A 6 4.47 4.63 8.40
C GLY A 6 4.91 3.81 9.63
N GLN A 7 4.61 2.52 9.68
CA GLN A 7 4.91 1.66 10.82
C GLN A 7 6.18 0.83 10.56
N ALA A 8 7.34 1.37 10.95
CA ALA A 8 8.66 0.78 10.66
C ALA A 8 8.81 -0.68 11.10
N GLU A 9 8.16 -1.08 12.20
CA GLU A 9 8.19 -2.45 12.70
C GLU A 9 7.53 -3.46 11.75
N PHE A 10 6.40 -3.09 11.15
CA PHE A 10 5.72 -3.96 10.16
C PHE A 10 6.56 -4.07 8.89
N ALA A 11 7.10 -2.96 8.39
CA ALA A 11 7.99 -2.96 7.24
C ALA A 11 9.21 -3.88 7.49
N ALA A 12 9.83 -3.77 8.68
CA ALA A 12 10.95 -4.62 9.06
C ALA A 12 10.56 -6.10 9.20
N PHE A 13 9.36 -6.41 9.71
CA PHE A 13 8.87 -7.79 9.80
C PHE A 13 8.76 -8.44 8.41
N TYR A 14 8.12 -7.77 7.45
CA TYR A 14 7.99 -8.30 6.09
C TYR A 14 9.32 -8.33 5.32
N ALA A 15 10.19 -7.33 5.50
CA ALA A 15 11.53 -7.34 4.91
C ALA A 15 12.36 -8.54 5.38
N ARG A 16 12.32 -8.85 6.69
CA ARG A 16 12.97 -10.07 7.23
C ARG A 16 12.36 -11.35 6.66
N GLY A 17 11.04 -11.41 6.53
CA GLY A 17 10.36 -12.54 5.91
C GLY A 17 10.79 -12.76 4.46
N LEU A 18 10.87 -11.68 3.69
CA LEU A 18 11.28 -11.72 2.30
C LEU A 18 12.76 -12.13 2.14
N ALA A 19 13.65 -11.63 3.01
CA ALA A 19 15.05 -12.04 3.01
C ALA A 19 15.22 -13.56 3.28
N ARG A 20 14.35 -14.15 4.12
CA ARG A 20 14.35 -15.60 4.38
C ARG A 20 13.82 -16.44 3.22
N ALA A 21 13.05 -15.85 2.32
CA ALA A 21 12.51 -16.55 1.15
C ALA A 21 13.58 -16.83 0.07
N ASN A 22 14.85 -16.45 0.30
CA ASN A 22 15.99 -16.69 -0.59
C ASN A 22 15.78 -16.19 -2.04
N GLY A 23 15.08 -15.08 -2.20
CA GLY A 23 14.94 -14.42 -3.51
C GLY A 23 16.26 -13.78 -3.99
N PRO A 24 16.39 -13.48 -5.30
CA PRO A 24 17.56 -12.78 -5.82
C PRO A 24 17.78 -11.42 -5.13
N THR A 25 18.99 -11.13 -4.67
CA THR A 25 19.30 -9.90 -3.90
C THR A 25 18.83 -8.62 -4.58
N ARG A 26 19.05 -8.49 -5.90
CA ARG A 26 18.61 -7.31 -6.67
C ARG A 26 17.10 -7.10 -6.64
N LEU A 27 16.32 -8.19 -6.63
CA LEU A 27 14.86 -8.11 -6.54
C LEU A 27 14.43 -7.59 -5.17
N LEU A 28 15.06 -8.09 -4.10
CA LEU A 28 14.80 -7.65 -2.74
C LEU A 28 15.11 -6.17 -2.55
N GLU A 29 16.26 -5.73 -3.09
CA GLU A 29 16.70 -4.34 -3.07
C GLU A 29 15.74 -3.44 -3.85
N ALA A 30 15.30 -3.85 -5.05
CA ALA A 30 14.33 -3.09 -5.85
C ALA A 30 12.98 -2.94 -5.12
N VAL A 31 12.47 -4.01 -4.50
CA VAL A 31 11.23 -3.95 -3.73
C VAL A 31 11.37 -3.03 -2.50
N ALA A 32 12.51 -3.09 -1.81
CA ALA A 32 12.77 -2.23 -0.66
C ALA A 32 12.89 -0.75 -1.06
N ALA A 33 13.59 -0.46 -2.15
CA ALA A 33 13.75 0.89 -2.70
C ALA A 33 12.38 1.48 -3.10
N GLU A 34 11.57 0.71 -3.83
CA GLU A 34 10.22 1.15 -4.22
C GLU A 34 9.32 1.36 -3.01
N ALA A 35 9.36 0.48 -2.00
CA ALA A 35 8.59 0.67 -0.78
C ALA A 35 8.98 1.95 -0.02
N ALA A 36 10.25 2.36 -0.05
CA ALA A 36 10.73 3.59 0.54
C ALA A 36 10.33 4.83 -0.28
N GLN A 37 10.47 4.76 -1.61
CA GLN A 37 10.08 5.85 -2.53
C GLN A 37 8.58 6.10 -2.52
N ALA A 38 7.78 5.06 -2.34
CA ALA A 38 6.34 5.11 -2.31
C ALA A 38 5.76 5.58 -0.96
N ALA A 39 6.58 5.74 0.08
CA ALA A 39 6.12 6.10 1.42
C ALA A 39 5.48 7.50 1.44
N ALA A 40 4.20 7.57 1.80
CA ALA A 40 3.42 8.82 1.85
C ALA A 40 2.25 8.68 2.84
N HIS A 41 1.54 9.79 3.11
CA HIS A 41 0.39 9.84 4.01
C HIS A 41 -0.88 10.26 3.26
N GLY A 42 -1.77 9.30 3.00
CA GLY A 42 -3.10 9.52 2.42
C GLY A 42 -4.23 9.41 3.47
N PRO A 43 -5.49 9.20 3.06
CA PRO A 43 -5.93 8.94 1.68
C PRO A 43 -6.04 10.22 0.86
N TYR A 44 -5.51 10.15 -0.36
CA TYR A 44 -5.68 11.10 -1.43
C TYR A 44 -6.88 10.73 -2.31
N GLY A 45 -7.18 11.64 -3.23
CA GLY A 45 -8.16 11.47 -4.29
C GLY A 45 -9.32 12.43 -4.17
N ARG A 46 -10.28 12.27 -5.08
CA ARG A 46 -11.40 13.20 -5.25
C ARG A 46 -12.76 12.54 -5.12
N PHE A 47 -13.72 13.27 -4.57
CA PHE A 47 -15.12 12.91 -4.60
C PHE A 47 -15.84 13.57 -5.79
N PRO A 48 -16.96 12.97 -6.27
CA PRO A 48 -17.90 13.70 -7.11
C PRO A 48 -18.31 15.03 -6.45
N VAL A 49 -18.59 16.05 -7.27
CA VAL A 49 -18.96 17.39 -6.78
C VAL A 49 -20.11 17.29 -5.78
N GLY A 50 -19.87 17.71 -4.53
CA GLY A 50 -20.84 17.64 -3.45
C GLY A 50 -20.23 17.92 -2.07
N PRO A 51 -20.96 17.63 -0.98
CA PRO A 51 -20.52 17.94 0.38
C PRO A 51 -19.18 17.27 0.77
N LEU A 52 -18.90 16.09 0.23
CA LEU A 52 -17.67 15.35 0.51
C LEU A 52 -16.45 15.88 -0.24
N SER A 53 -16.61 16.74 -1.25
CA SER A 53 -15.48 17.33 -1.99
C SER A 53 -14.56 18.19 -1.11
N ILE A 54 -15.02 18.58 0.10
CA ILE A 54 -14.17 19.22 1.11
C ILE A 54 -13.04 18.33 1.61
N GLU A 55 -13.17 17.02 1.45
CA GLU A 55 -12.17 16.01 1.83
C GLU A 55 -11.21 15.65 0.69
N ASP A 56 -11.32 16.31 -0.47
CA ASP A 56 -10.43 16.09 -1.61
C ASP A 56 -8.98 16.43 -1.21
N ALA A 57 -8.07 15.50 -1.44
CA ALA A 57 -6.66 15.68 -1.12
C ALA A 57 -5.80 15.25 -2.32
N PRO A 58 -5.01 16.16 -2.93
CA PRO A 58 -4.07 15.78 -3.97
C PRO A 58 -2.90 15.00 -3.37
N GLY A 59 -2.33 14.07 -4.14
CA GLY A 59 -1.18 13.29 -3.72
C GLY A 59 -0.39 12.72 -4.90
N PRO A 60 0.85 12.27 -4.66
CA PRO A 60 1.68 11.69 -5.70
C PRO A 60 1.12 10.34 -6.17
N VAL A 61 0.91 10.20 -7.48
CA VAL A 61 0.60 8.90 -8.08
C VAL A 61 1.89 8.12 -8.28
N HIS A 62 1.93 6.91 -7.76
CA HIS A 62 3.12 6.07 -7.83
C HIS A 62 3.32 5.46 -9.21
N ALA A 63 4.55 5.53 -9.71
CA ALA A 63 4.99 4.89 -10.94
C ALA A 63 6.37 4.27 -10.71
N ILE A 64 6.56 3.07 -11.24
CA ILE A 64 7.85 2.34 -11.19
C ILE A 64 8.73 2.81 -12.33
N GLY A 65 9.92 3.32 -12.02
CA GLY A 65 10.89 3.76 -13.03
C GLY A 65 11.47 2.59 -13.85
N ASP A 66 11.95 2.86 -15.07
CA ASP A 66 12.41 1.84 -16.02
C ASP A 66 13.49 0.91 -15.45
N ALA A 67 14.42 1.45 -14.67
CA ALA A 67 15.49 0.67 -14.04
C ALA A 67 14.94 -0.38 -13.07
N HIS A 68 13.97 -0.01 -12.22
CA HIS A 68 13.33 -0.96 -11.30
C HIS A 68 12.37 -1.89 -12.06
N ARG A 69 11.67 -1.41 -13.09
CA ARG A 69 10.81 -2.25 -13.95
C ARG A 69 11.60 -3.35 -14.66
N ALA A 70 12.84 -3.09 -15.07
CA ALA A 70 13.72 -4.10 -15.65
C ALA A 70 14.08 -5.25 -14.67
N VAL A 71 14.12 -4.97 -13.37
CA VAL A 71 14.41 -5.96 -12.31
C VAL A 71 13.14 -6.65 -11.83
N LEU A 72 12.07 -5.89 -11.61
CA LEU A 72 10.79 -6.37 -11.06
C LEU A 72 9.95 -7.11 -12.11
N GLY A 73 10.13 -6.78 -13.39
CA GLY A 73 9.27 -7.22 -14.48
C GLY A 73 7.91 -6.50 -14.47
N ALA A 74 7.16 -6.64 -15.56
CA ALA A 74 5.89 -5.94 -15.77
C ALA A 74 4.83 -6.34 -14.73
N ARG A 75 4.68 -7.65 -14.46
CA ARG A 75 3.65 -8.19 -13.58
C ARG A 75 3.76 -7.67 -12.15
N LEU A 76 4.96 -7.73 -11.54
CA LEU A 76 5.17 -7.25 -10.17
C LEU A 76 5.12 -5.72 -10.08
N SER A 77 5.66 -5.01 -11.09
CA SER A 77 5.58 -3.55 -11.13
C SER A 77 4.14 -3.06 -11.10
N ALA A 78 3.25 -3.66 -11.92
CA ALA A 78 1.83 -3.31 -11.94
C ALA A 78 1.14 -3.60 -10.59
N ALA A 79 1.50 -4.70 -9.93
CA ALA A 79 0.96 -5.04 -8.61
C ALA A 79 1.38 -4.04 -7.52
N LEU A 80 2.62 -3.53 -7.55
CA LEU A 80 3.09 -2.50 -6.61
C LEU A 80 2.36 -1.16 -6.81
N VAL A 81 2.14 -0.76 -8.07
CA VAL A 81 1.33 0.44 -8.41
C VAL A 81 -0.10 0.27 -7.91
N HIS A 82 -0.73 -0.88 -8.16
CA HIS A 82 -2.09 -1.16 -7.68
C HIS A 82 -2.19 -1.17 -6.15
N ALA A 83 -1.19 -1.75 -5.47
CA ALA A 83 -1.12 -1.73 -4.01
C ALA A 83 -1.01 -0.30 -3.48
N HIS A 84 -0.22 0.58 -4.12
CA HIS A 84 -0.16 2.00 -3.76
C HIS A 84 -1.51 2.71 -3.97
N LEU A 85 -2.15 2.49 -5.13
CA LEU A 85 -3.49 3.03 -5.44
C LEU A 85 -4.49 2.68 -4.34
N LEU A 86 -4.62 1.40 -3.99
CA LEU A 86 -5.59 0.97 -2.98
C LEU A 86 -5.30 1.46 -1.56
N VAL A 87 -4.03 1.72 -1.22
CA VAL A 87 -3.68 2.24 0.12
C VAL A 87 -3.85 3.74 0.21
N LEU A 88 -3.38 4.47 -0.81
CA LEU A 88 -3.20 5.92 -0.74
C LEU A 88 -4.17 6.69 -1.63
N HIS A 89 -4.73 6.08 -2.67
CA HIS A 89 -5.68 6.71 -3.59
C HIS A 89 -6.95 5.86 -3.80
N PRO A 90 -7.55 5.25 -2.75
CA PRO A 90 -8.67 4.33 -2.94
C PRO A 90 -9.87 4.97 -3.64
N ARG A 91 -10.01 6.30 -3.55
CA ARG A 91 -11.08 7.10 -4.18
C ARG A 91 -10.88 7.31 -5.69
N ASP A 92 -9.64 7.21 -6.17
CA ASP A 92 -9.30 7.45 -7.57
C ASP A 92 -9.33 6.17 -8.42
N ALA A 93 -9.55 5.01 -7.79
CA ALA A 93 -9.54 3.71 -8.46
C ALA A 93 -10.62 3.62 -9.55
N LYS A 94 -10.20 3.25 -10.76
CA LYS A 94 -11.05 3.22 -11.97
C LYS A 94 -10.71 2.02 -12.86
N ALA A 95 -11.57 1.77 -13.85
CA ALA A 95 -11.43 0.63 -14.77
C ALA A 95 -10.05 0.57 -15.47
N ALA A 96 -9.47 1.73 -15.80
CA ALA A 96 -8.15 1.80 -16.42
C ALA A 96 -7.02 1.23 -15.52
N ASP A 97 -7.15 1.32 -14.20
CA ASP A 97 -6.14 0.77 -13.28
C ASP A 97 -6.20 -0.76 -13.23
N LEU A 98 -7.40 -1.32 -13.36
CA LEU A 98 -7.60 -2.78 -13.49
C LEU A 98 -7.10 -3.27 -14.85
N GLN A 99 -7.32 -2.50 -15.92
CA GLN A 99 -6.80 -2.83 -17.25
C GLN A 99 -5.27 -2.90 -17.26
N ALA A 100 -4.58 -1.98 -16.57
CA ALA A 100 -3.12 -2.00 -16.47
C ALA A 100 -2.57 -3.29 -15.83
N LEU A 101 -3.32 -3.93 -14.93
CA LEU A 101 -2.96 -5.24 -14.37
C LEU A 101 -3.18 -6.37 -15.39
N LEU A 102 -4.31 -6.34 -16.11
CA LEU A 102 -4.59 -7.32 -17.17
C LEU A 102 -3.52 -7.27 -18.26
N ASP A 103 -3.13 -6.07 -18.70
CA ASP A 103 -2.09 -5.83 -19.68
C ASP A 103 -0.71 -6.33 -19.20
N ALA A 104 -0.48 -6.31 -17.88
CA ALA A 104 0.72 -6.87 -17.25
C ALA A 104 0.64 -8.40 -17.01
N GLY A 105 -0.40 -9.06 -17.53
CA GLY A 105 -0.58 -10.51 -17.51
C GLY A 105 -1.24 -11.06 -16.25
N TRP A 106 -1.89 -10.23 -15.42
CA TRP A 106 -2.72 -10.71 -14.32
C TRP A 106 -4.04 -11.28 -14.83
N SER A 107 -4.54 -12.34 -14.21
CA SER A 107 -5.93 -12.76 -14.41
C SER A 107 -6.88 -11.95 -13.52
N THR A 108 -8.16 -11.89 -13.88
CA THR A 108 -9.18 -11.24 -13.04
C THR A 108 -9.21 -11.82 -11.62
N THR A 109 -9.07 -13.15 -11.49
CA THR A 109 -9.01 -13.83 -10.19
C THR A 109 -7.80 -13.39 -9.37
N ASP A 110 -6.64 -13.26 -10.01
CA ASP A 110 -5.42 -12.80 -9.33
C ASP A 110 -5.54 -11.33 -8.89
N ILE A 111 -6.20 -10.49 -9.68
CA ILE A 111 -6.45 -9.08 -9.34
C ILE A 111 -7.33 -8.96 -8.10
N VAL A 112 -8.43 -9.73 -8.03
CA VAL A 112 -9.30 -9.75 -6.86
C VAL A 112 -8.53 -10.24 -5.63
N THR A 113 -7.78 -11.34 -5.78
CA THR A 113 -6.97 -11.91 -4.70
C THR A 113 -5.94 -10.91 -4.18
N LEU A 114 -5.20 -10.26 -5.08
CA LEU A 114 -4.23 -9.21 -4.73
C LEU A 114 -4.90 -8.06 -3.97
N SER A 115 -6.03 -7.57 -4.46
CA SER A 115 -6.77 -6.45 -3.86
C SER A 115 -7.27 -6.80 -2.47
N GLN A 116 -7.74 -8.04 -2.27
CA GLN A 116 -8.18 -8.53 -0.97
C GLN A 116 -7.02 -8.65 0.02
N LEU A 117 -5.86 -9.16 -0.40
CA LEU A 117 -4.66 -9.21 0.43
C LEU A 117 -4.22 -7.80 0.88
N VAL A 118 -4.25 -6.84 -0.05
CA VAL A 118 -3.95 -5.42 0.20
C VAL A 118 -4.91 -4.82 1.24
N ALA A 119 -6.22 -5.07 1.08
CA ALA A 119 -7.25 -4.60 2.01
C ALA A 119 -7.10 -5.24 3.40
N PHE A 120 -6.91 -6.56 3.46
CA PHE A 120 -6.75 -7.30 4.71
C PHE A 120 -5.53 -6.83 5.51
N LEU A 121 -4.37 -6.69 4.85
CA LEU A 121 -3.17 -6.19 5.52
C LEU A 121 -3.33 -4.74 6.01
N SER A 122 -3.99 -3.89 5.22
CA SER A 122 -4.29 -2.52 5.65
C SER A 122 -5.19 -2.48 6.88
N PHE A 123 -6.18 -3.37 6.95
CA PHE A 123 -7.02 -3.53 8.13
C PHE A 123 -6.19 -3.96 9.35
N GLN A 124 -5.36 -5.01 9.22
CA GLN A 124 -4.51 -5.51 10.31
C GLN A 124 -3.61 -4.41 10.88
N ILE A 125 -2.97 -3.62 10.02
CA ILE A 125 -2.08 -2.53 10.44
C ILE A 125 -2.86 -1.46 11.21
N ARG A 126 -4.04 -1.04 10.73
CA ARG A 126 -4.87 -0.05 11.40
C ARG A 126 -5.40 -0.54 12.75
N VAL A 127 -5.78 -1.81 12.86
CA VAL A 127 -6.20 -2.41 14.14
C VAL A 127 -5.07 -2.33 15.17
N VAL A 128 -3.87 -2.75 14.81
CA VAL A 128 -2.72 -2.70 15.72
C VAL A 128 -2.36 -1.26 16.10
N ALA A 129 -2.38 -0.33 15.13
CA ALA A 129 -2.14 1.09 15.39
C ALA A 129 -3.19 1.67 16.37
N GLY A 130 -4.47 1.34 16.18
CA GLY A 130 -5.55 1.74 17.08
C GLY A 130 -5.40 1.21 18.50
N LEU A 131 -5.07 -0.09 18.64
CA LEU A 131 -4.82 -0.71 19.95
C LEU A 131 -3.62 -0.08 20.67
N ARG A 132 -2.54 0.24 19.95
CA ARG A 132 -1.37 0.95 20.51
C ARG A 132 -1.74 2.35 21.00
N ALA A 133 -2.54 3.08 20.24
CA ALA A 133 -3.00 4.41 20.62
C ALA A 133 -3.88 4.38 21.88
N LEU A 134 -4.74 3.37 22.03
CA LEU A 134 -5.53 3.15 23.24
C LEU A 134 -4.66 2.82 24.45
N ALA A 135 -3.67 1.92 24.29
CA ALA A 135 -2.76 1.55 25.38
C ALA A 135 -1.90 2.72 25.87
N ALA A 136 -1.49 3.63 24.98
CA ALA A 136 -0.74 4.83 25.33
C ALA A 136 -1.56 5.89 26.09
N ARG A 137 -2.89 5.75 26.10
CA ARG A 137 -3.83 6.61 26.82
C ARG A 137 -4.64 5.78 27.83
N PRO A 138 -4.03 5.31 28.93
CA PRO A 138 -4.79 4.63 29.97
C PRO A 138 -5.92 5.54 30.45
N ALA A 139 -7.12 4.96 30.61
CA ALA A 139 -8.29 5.71 31.06
C ALA A 139 -7.94 6.44 32.36
N SER A 140 -8.04 7.77 32.36
CA SER A 140 -7.98 8.53 33.60
C SER A 140 -9.13 8.03 34.47
N SER A 141 -8.81 7.42 35.60
CA SER A 141 -9.81 7.07 36.60
C SER A 141 -10.51 8.36 37.01
N VAL A 142 -11.76 8.53 36.59
CA VAL A 142 -12.66 9.52 37.18
C VAL A 142 -12.75 9.14 38.66
N THR A 143 -12.08 9.94 39.49
CA THR A 143 -12.14 9.80 40.94
C THR A 143 -13.42 10.51 41.36
N ALA A 144 -14.40 9.74 41.83
CA ALA A 144 -15.65 10.24 42.39
C ALA A 144 -15.45 10.72 43.84
#